data_AF-A0AAW0UIR1-F1
#
_entry.id   AF-A0AAW0UIR1-F1
#
_cell.length_a   1.000
_cell.length_b   1.000
_cell.length_c   1.000
_cell.angle_alpha   90.00
_cell.angle_beta   90.00
_cell.angle_gamma   90.00
#
_symmetry.space_group_name_H-M   'P 1'
#
loop_
_entity.id
_entity.type
_entity.pdbx_description
1 polymer ?
#
loop_
_entity_poly.entity_id
_entity_poly.type
_entity_poly.pdbx_seq_one_letter_code
_entity_poly.pdbx_strand_id
1 'polypeptide(L)'
;MGKYKRLPENYFKLTNPVVISVVCVGLYLLLMAWLDPENISPTFFGRVANLATWLGLEYNNAVKQIFLSTVAIHVGEMIASVYYCQKLKLNSTVTLAWMVQTLFLGIFSLWYLIWPKREIKEVPKSKETD
;
A
#
# COMPACT_ATOMS: atom_id res chain seq x y z
N MET A 1 12.83 -16.44 25.70
CA MET A 1 11.97 -16.03 24.58
C MET A 1 10.55 -15.85 25.11
N GLY A 2 10.06 -14.61 25.24
CA GLY A 2 8.75 -14.33 25.82
C GLY A 2 7.62 -15.06 25.07
N LYS A 3 6.64 -15.57 25.83
CA LYS A 3 5.44 -16.28 25.33
C LYS A 3 4.67 -15.39 24.35
N TYR A 4 4.97 -15.49 23.06
CA TYR A 4 4.27 -14.76 22.02
C TYR A 4 2.97 -15.49 21.67
N LYS A 5 1.83 -14.78 21.72
CA LYS A 5 0.56 -15.25 21.14
C LYS A 5 0.82 -15.56 19.66
N ARG A 6 0.54 -16.80 19.21
CA ARG A 6 0.54 -17.13 17.79
C ARG A 6 -0.53 -16.28 17.10
N LEU A 7 -0.21 -15.76 15.92
CA LEU A 7 -1.22 -15.12 15.08
C LEU A 7 -2.19 -16.17 14.52
N PRO A 8 -3.48 -15.85 14.38
CA PRO A 8 -4.41 -16.68 13.61
C PRO A 8 -3.92 -16.87 12.17
N GLU A 9 -4.08 -18.06 11.60
CA GLU A 9 -3.66 -18.36 10.22
C GLU A 9 -4.43 -17.53 9.17
N ASN A 10 -5.59 -17.00 9.55
CA ASN A 10 -6.44 -16.13 8.75
C ASN A 10 -6.24 -14.64 9.05
N TYR A 11 -5.13 -14.24 9.69
CA TYR A 11 -4.85 -12.84 9.98
C TYR A 11 -4.71 -12.01 8.70
N PHE A 12 -5.68 -11.13 8.48
CA PHE A 12 -5.66 -10.12 7.43
C PHE A 12 -6.19 -8.80 8.00
N LYS A 13 -5.53 -7.70 7.65
CA LYS A 13 -5.96 -6.36 8.03
C LYS A 13 -5.98 -5.50 6.78
N LEU A 14 -7.16 -4.96 6.47
CA LEU A 14 -7.31 -3.99 5.41
C LEU A 14 -6.55 -2.70 5.79
N THR A 15 -5.81 -2.15 4.84
CA THR A 15 -5.18 -0.83 5.04
C THR A 15 -6.25 0.24 5.22
N ASN A 16 -5.94 1.29 5.99
CA ASN A 16 -6.87 2.38 6.23
C ASN A 16 -7.42 2.93 4.90
N PRO A 17 -8.76 3.04 4.72
CA PRO A 17 -9.36 3.50 3.47
C PRO A 17 -8.86 4.85 2.98
N VAL A 18 -8.53 5.79 3.88
CA VAL A 18 -7.96 7.09 3.53
C VAL A 18 -6.59 6.92 2.89
N VAL A 19 -5.75 6.05 3.46
CA VAL A 19 -4.42 5.73 2.88
C VAL A 19 -4.58 5.06 1.53
N ILE A 20 -5.54 4.14 1.38
CA ILE A 20 -5.87 3.51 0.09
C ILE A 20 -6.20 4.60 -0.95
N SER A 21 -7.14 5.49 -0.64
CA SER A 21 -7.55 6.55 -1.55
C SER A 21 -6.39 7.46 -1.94
N VAL A 22 -5.56 7.89 -0.98
CA VAL A 22 -4.41 8.77 -1.25
C VAL A 22 -3.37 8.08 -2.12
N VAL A 23 -3.03 6.82 -1.84
CA VAL A 23 -2.05 6.06 -2.64
C VAL A 23 -2.58 5.82 -4.06
N CYS A 24 -3.84 5.41 -4.21
CA CYS A 24 -4.44 5.21 -5.53
C CYS A 24 -4.48 6.49 -6.38
N VAL A 25 -4.87 7.62 -5.77
CA VAL A 25 -4.85 8.93 -6.46
C VAL A 25 -3.42 9.34 -6.82
N GLY A 26 -2.46 9.16 -5.91
CA GLY A 26 -1.05 9.47 -6.17
C GLY A 26 -0.47 8.65 -7.33
N LEU A 27 -0.71 7.33 -7.35
CA LEU A 27 -0.27 6.45 -8.43
C LEU A 27 -0.93 6.80 -9.76
N TYR A 28 -2.24 7.11 -9.76
CA TYR A 28 -2.94 7.57 -10.96
C TYR A 28 -2.34 8.87 -11.50
N LEU A 29 -2.14 9.87 -10.64
CA LEU A 29 -1.57 11.15 -11.06
C LEU A 29 -0.14 11.01 -11.58
N LEU A 30 0.66 10.15 -10.96
CA LEU A 30 2.02 9.87 -11.40
C LEU A 30 2.04 9.19 -12.78
N LEU A 31 1.13 8.24 -13.01
CA LEU A 31 0.96 7.58 -14.31
C LEU A 31 0.52 8.57 -15.38
N MET A 32 -0.49 9.39 -15.10
CA MET A 32 -0.99 10.38 -16.06
C MET A 32 0.04 11.47 -16.34
N ALA A 33 0.77 11.95 -15.33
CA ALA A 33 1.85 12.91 -15.53
C ALA A 33 2.93 12.35 -16.47
N TRP A 34 3.18 11.05 -16.46
CA TRP A 34 4.11 10.43 -17.40
C TRP A 34 3.49 10.26 -18.80
N LEU A 35 2.33 9.61 -18.91
CA LEU A 35 1.79 9.16 -20.19
C LEU A 35 0.98 10.22 -20.94
N ASP A 36 0.24 11.06 -20.23
CA ASP A 36 -0.72 12.00 -20.81
C ASP A 36 -0.96 13.21 -19.88
N PRO A 37 0.06 14.07 -19.68
CA PRO A 37 0.02 15.14 -18.69
C PRO A 37 -1.02 16.23 -19.01
N GLU A 38 -1.40 16.41 -20.28
CA GLU A 38 -2.35 17.44 -20.70
C GLU A 38 -3.80 17.10 -20.38
N ASN A 39 -4.13 15.82 -20.18
CA ASN A 39 -5.49 15.34 -19.91
C ASN A 39 -5.78 15.06 -18.43
N ILE A 40 -4.94 15.55 -17.51
CA ILE A 40 -5.20 15.47 -16.07
C ILE A 40 -6.33 16.45 -15.72
N SER A 41 -7.49 15.92 -15.34
CA SER A 41 -8.69 16.74 -15.08
C SER A 41 -8.52 17.74 -13.93
N PRO A 42 -8.55 19.06 -14.20
CA PRO A 42 -8.51 20.08 -13.15
C PRO A 42 -9.78 20.09 -12.30
N THR A 43 -10.92 19.61 -12.83
CA THR A 43 -12.18 19.50 -12.10
C THR A 43 -12.08 18.54 -10.92
N PHE A 44 -11.34 17.44 -11.07
CA PHE A 44 -11.20 16.45 -10.00
C PHE A 44 -10.01 16.73 -9.06
N PHE A 45 -8.90 17.26 -9.59
CA PHE A 45 -7.66 17.38 -8.81
C PHE A 45 -7.25 18.83 -8.50
N GLY A 46 -7.98 19.82 -9.01
CA GLY A 46 -7.75 21.24 -8.74
C GLY A 46 -6.29 21.65 -9.04
N ARG A 47 -5.65 22.30 -8.06
CA ARG A 47 -4.25 22.74 -8.20
C ARG A 47 -3.24 21.60 -8.33
N VAL A 48 -3.59 20.40 -7.87
CA VAL A 48 -2.73 19.22 -8.01
C VAL A 48 -2.64 18.78 -9.48
N ALA A 49 -3.71 18.98 -10.27
CA ALA A 49 -3.65 18.75 -11.72
C ALA A 49 -2.56 19.61 -12.36
N ASN A 50 -2.54 20.92 -12.08
CA ASN A 50 -1.55 21.84 -12.65
C ASN A 50 -0.11 21.43 -12.29
N LEU A 51 0.11 21.00 -11.04
CA LEU A 51 1.42 20.51 -10.61
C LEU A 51 1.82 19.23 -11.37
N ALA A 52 0.91 18.25 -11.46
CA ALA A 52 1.17 16.99 -12.14
C ALA A 52 1.41 17.18 -13.64
N THR A 53 0.60 18.03 -14.29
CA THR A 53 0.78 18.43 -15.69
C THR A 53 2.13 19.10 -15.90
N TRP A 54 2.49 20.08 -15.06
CA TRP A 54 3.79 20.75 -15.17
C TRP A 54 4.97 19.78 -14.98
N LEU A 55 4.92 18.89 -13.99
CA LEU A 55 5.93 17.85 -13.79
C LEU A 55 6.05 16.93 -15.01
N GLY A 56 4.92 16.56 -15.60
CA GLY A 56 4.86 15.70 -16.76
C GLY A 56 5.38 16.33 -18.05
N LEU A 57 5.18 17.63 -18.23
CA LEU A 57 5.67 18.38 -19.40
C LEU A 57 7.15 18.76 -19.27
N GLU A 58 7.58 19.24 -18.10
CA GLU A 58 8.94 19.75 -17.89
C GLU A 58 9.93 18.64 -17.53
N TYR A 59 9.50 17.64 -16.77
CA TYR A 59 10.37 16.60 -16.20
C TYR A 59 9.91 15.18 -16.56
N ASN A 60 9.32 14.97 -17.74
CA ASN A 60 8.72 13.69 -18.14
C ASN A 60 9.61 12.46 -17.87
N ASN A 61 10.89 12.53 -18.21
CA ASN A 61 11.85 11.44 -17.99
C ASN A 61 12.06 11.12 -16.51
N ALA A 62 12.09 12.14 -15.64
CA ALA A 62 12.18 11.94 -14.20
C ALA A 62 10.88 11.33 -13.65
N VAL A 63 9.71 11.82 -14.10
CA VAL A 63 8.40 11.25 -13.72
C VAL A 63 8.31 9.77 -14.13
N LYS A 64 8.72 9.43 -15.35
CA LYS A 64 8.84 8.04 -15.83
C LYS A 64 9.70 7.19 -14.90
N GLN A 65 10.89 7.67 -14.55
CA GLN A 65 11.80 6.93 -13.67
C GLN A 65 11.18 6.72 -12.29
N ILE A 66 10.59 7.76 -11.69
CA ILE A 66 9.90 7.68 -10.40
C ILE A 66 8.77 6.65 -10.47
N PHE A 67 7.95 6.68 -11.53
CA PHE A 67 6.86 5.72 -11.71
C PHE A 67 7.38 4.28 -11.81
N LEU A 68 8.35 4.02 -12.69
CA LEU A 68 8.92 2.68 -12.88
C LEU A 68 9.62 2.16 -11.61
N SER A 69 10.35 3.03 -10.90
CA SER A 69 10.94 2.68 -9.60
C SER A 69 9.87 2.38 -8.55
N THR A 70 8.78 3.14 -8.51
CA THR A 70 7.66 2.88 -7.59
C THR A 70 7.03 1.52 -7.87
N VAL A 71 6.77 1.19 -9.14
CA VAL A 71 6.26 -0.14 -9.53
C VAL A 71 7.23 -1.25 -9.13
N ALA A 72 8.53 -1.07 -9.37
CA ALA A 72 9.54 -2.06 -9.00
C ALA A 72 9.60 -2.28 -7.47
N ILE A 73 9.51 -1.20 -6.68
CA ILE A 73 9.46 -1.28 -5.21
C ILE A 73 8.20 -2.04 -4.77
N HIS A 74 7.03 -1.72 -5.31
CA HIS A 74 5.77 -2.40 -4.99
C HIS A 74 5.81 -3.90 -5.31
N VAL A 75 6.44 -4.30 -6.43
CA VAL A 75 6.66 -5.73 -6.75
C VAL A 75 7.59 -6.39 -5.72
N GLY A 76 8.66 -5.70 -5.31
CA GLY A 76 9.55 -6.17 -4.25
C GLY A 76 8.84 -6.35 -2.91
N GLU A 77 7.98 -5.39 -2.53
CA GLU A 77 7.17 -5.43 -1.32
C GLU A 77 6.11 -6.55 -1.37
N MET A 78 5.49 -6.77 -2.54
CA MET A 78 4.60 -7.90 -2.76
C MET A 78 5.34 -9.23 -2.53
N ILE A 79 6.55 -9.40 -3.08
CA ILE A 79 7.34 -10.62 -2.86
C ILE A 79 7.70 -10.75 -1.37
N ALA A 80 8.10 -9.67 -0.71
CA ALA A 80 8.36 -9.66 0.72
C ALA A 80 7.12 -10.06 1.54
N SER A 81 5.91 -9.65 1.12
CA SER A 81 4.66 -10.01 1.79
C SER A 81 4.45 -11.53 1.81
N VAL A 82 4.78 -12.22 0.71
CA VAL A 82 4.74 -13.69 0.62
C VAL A 82 5.69 -14.32 1.62
N TYR A 83 6.93 -13.84 1.66
CA TYR A 83 7.93 -14.31 2.61
C TYR A 83 7.46 -14.15 4.07
N TYR A 84 6.88 -13.00 4.42
CA TYR A 84 6.35 -12.78 5.76
C TYR A 84 5.12 -13.64 6.06
N CYS A 85 4.21 -13.83 5.11
CA CYS A 85 3.05 -14.73 5.27
C CYS A 85 3.50 -16.17 5.58
N GLN A 86 4.50 -16.68 4.85
CA GLN A 86 5.09 -18.00 5.09
C GLN A 86 5.77 -18.08 6.46
N LYS A 87 6.56 -17.06 6.83
CA LYS A 87 7.22 -16.96 8.14
C LYS A 87 6.22 -16.93 9.30
N LEU A 88 5.08 -16.28 9.10
CA LEU A 88 3.98 -16.19 10.07
C LEU A 88 3.02 -17.40 10.01
N LYS A 89 3.25 -18.34 9.09
CA LYS A 89 2.41 -19.53 8.85
C LYS A 89 0.94 -19.17 8.54
N LEU A 90 0.73 -18.11 7.76
CA LEU A 90 -0.60 -17.75 7.25
C LEU A 90 -1.00 -18.71 6.11
N ASN A 91 -2.31 -18.91 5.93
CA ASN A 91 -2.80 -19.77 4.85
C ASN A 91 -2.70 -19.11 3.46
N SER A 92 -2.83 -19.91 2.40
CA SER A 92 -2.64 -19.46 1.02
C SER A 92 -3.65 -18.39 0.58
N THR A 93 -4.91 -18.50 1.01
CA THR A 93 -5.96 -17.52 0.67
C THR A 93 -5.63 -16.14 1.24
N VAL A 94 -5.23 -16.09 2.51
CA VAL A 94 -4.81 -14.84 3.17
C VAL A 94 -3.50 -14.32 2.59
N THR A 95 -2.58 -15.21 2.21
CA THR A 95 -1.34 -14.81 1.51
C THR A 95 -1.65 -14.10 0.20
N LEU A 96 -2.59 -14.61 -0.60
CA LEU A 96 -3.01 -13.95 -1.84
C LEU A 96 -3.62 -12.57 -1.58
N ALA A 97 -4.46 -12.44 -0.55
CA ALA A 97 -5.01 -11.14 -0.17
C ALA A 97 -3.92 -10.13 0.23
N TRP A 98 -2.91 -10.58 0.99
CA TRP A 98 -1.75 -9.75 1.34
C TRP A 98 -0.91 -9.37 0.12
N MET A 99 -0.69 -10.30 -0.82
CA MET A 99 0.03 -10.01 -2.06
C MET A 99 -0.65 -8.91 -2.86
N VAL A 100 -1.95 -9.06 -3.11
CA VAL A 100 -2.74 -8.10 -3.88
C VAL A 100 -2.74 -6.74 -3.19
N GLN A 101 -3.04 -6.69 -1.89
CA GLN A 101 -3.03 -5.44 -1.13
C GLN A 101 -1.65 -4.77 -1.15
N THR A 102 -0.57 -5.54 -0.98
CA THR A 102 0.80 -5.01 -0.94
C THR A 102 1.29 -4.55 -2.30
N LEU A 103 0.85 -5.18 -3.39
CA LEU A 103 1.17 -4.72 -4.74
C LEU A 103 0.64 -3.30 -5.01
N PHE A 104 -0.54 -2.95 -4.50
CA PHE A 104 -1.13 -1.63 -4.73
C PHE A 104 -0.78 -0.59 -3.66
N LEU A 105 -0.63 -1.02 -2.41
CA LEU A 105 -0.45 -0.12 -1.27
C LEU A 105 0.97 -0.10 -0.70
N GLY A 106 1.84 -0.96 -1.23
CA GLY A 106 3.24 -1.04 -0.87
C GLY A 106 3.50 -1.22 0.63
N ILE A 107 4.45 -0.46 1.15
CA ILE A 107 4.86 -0.49 2.55
C ILE A 107 3.70 -0.33 3.55
N PHE A 108 2.65 0.42 3.22
CA PHE A 108 1.52 0.64 4.12
C PHE A 108 0.76 -0.65 4.43
N SER A 109 0.68 -1.56 3.45
CA SER A 109 0.16 -2.92 3.66
C SER A 109 1.20 -3.81 4.35
N LEU A 110 2.44 -3.80 3.85
CA LEU A 110 3.51 -4.68 4.35
C LEU A 110 3.81 -4.45 5.84
N TRP A 111 3.62 -3.23 6.33
CA TRP A 111 3.82 -2.86 7.74
C TRP A 111 3.10 -3.80 8.73
N TYR A 112 1.88 -4.21 8.40
CA TYR A 112 1.08 -5.12 9.22
C TYR A 112 1.65 -6.54 9.33
N LEU A 113 2.47 -6.95 8.38
CA LEU A 113 3.16 -8.24 8.37
C LEU A 113 4.53 -8.17 9.05
N ILE A 114 5.22 -7.01 8.96
CA ILE A 114 6.50 -6.81 9.65
C ILE A 114 6.29 -6.69 11.17
N TRP A 115 5.25 -5.95 11.59
CA TRP A 115 4.96 -5.70 13.01
C TRP A 115 3.51 -6.01 13.43
N PRO A 116 3.02 -7.25 13.25
CA PRO A 116 1.63 -7.61 13.55
C PRO A 116 1.21 -7.36 15.01
N LYS A 117 2.18 -7.37 15.95
CA LYS A 117 1.94 -7.14 17.38
C LYS A 117 1.48 -5.73 17.72
N ARG A 118 1.79 -4.72 16.88
CA ARG A 118 1.34 -3.34 17.10
C ARG A 118 -0.17 -3.25 16.88
N GLU A 119 -0.68 -4.02 15.92
CA GLU A 119 -2.10 -4.05 15.57
C GLU A 119 -2.97 -4.81 16.58
N ILE A 120 -2.43 -5.88 17.17
CA ILE A 120 -3.17 -6.72 18.13
C ILE A 120 -3.40 -6.01 19.47
N LYS A 121 -2.60 -4.97 19.79
CA LYS A 121 -2.73 -4.22 21.05
C LYS A 121 -3.89 -3.22 21.07
N GLU A 122 -4.58 -2.99 19.94
CA GLU A 122 -5.64 -1.98 19.84
C GLU A 122 -7.06 -2.50 20.10
N VAL A 123 -7.25 -3.70 20.66
CA VAL A 123 -8.54 -4.08 21.23
C VAL A 123 -8.59 -3.59 22.68
N PRO A 124 -9.29 -2.47 23.00
CA PRO A 124 -9.45 -2.04 24.37
C PRO A 124 -10.16 -3.15 25.16
N LYS A 125 -9.60 -3.48 26.32
CA LYS A 125 -10.10 -4.48 27.29
C LYS A 125 -11.54 -4.24 27.78
N SER A 126 -12.22 -3.18 27.36
CA SER A 126 -13.52 -2.73 27.89
C SER A 126 -14.73 -3.41 27.24
N LYS A 127 -14.57 -4.54 26.55
CA LYS A 127 -15.69 -5.31 25.98
C LYS A 127 -15.64 -6.81 26.31
N GLU A 128 -14.87 -7.22 27.32
CA GLU A 128 -14.83 -8.62 27.79
C GLU A 128 -15.76 -8.92 28.98
N THR A 129 -16.62 -7.97 29.38
CA THR A 129 -17.66 -8.21 30.38
C THR A 129 -18.91 -7.42 30.00
N ASP A 130 -19.86 -8.11 29.37
CA ASP A 130 -21.22 -8.35 29.87
C ASP A 130 -21.86 -9.50 29.09
#